data_AF-A0A1H1RSV1-F1
#
_entry.id   AF-A0A1H1RSV1-F1
#
_cell.length_a   1.000
_cell.length_b   1.000
_cell.length_c   1.000
_cell.angle_alpha   90.00
_cell.angle_beta   90.00
_cell.angle_gamma   90.00
#
_symmetry.space_group_name_H-M   'P 1'
#
loop_
_entity.id
_entity.type
_entity.pdbx_description
1 polymer ?
#
loop_
_entity_poly.entity_id
_entity_poly.type
_entity_poly.pdbx_seq_one_letter_code
_entity_poly.pdbx_strand_id
1 'polypeptide(L)'
;MTRQRWILTAAVLLSFGLSGCAAPATAPVVPVPSADALQPAQTPQPSEAPAATATPSAAPTLVDPADFAPVDFGTGVVFTSPSRNLACGILTLDNDPGNAVWGCAIDDKQWEFPTAQPEDYCFDAQVPCGHGIEAVGSEQPHPRKRGDVAFESEYSESTVALPVGSAIAYGDVICASTDAGISCAHTQSGHGFTLSETANEIW
;
A
#
# COMPACT_ATOMS: atom_id res chain seq x y z
N MET A 1 -36.23 -32.93 15.25
CA MET A 1 -37.37 -31.98 15.28
C MET A 1 -37.04 -30.86 14.30
N THR A 2 -37.59 -30.97 13.08
CA THR A 2 -38.46 -29.96 12.41
C THR A 2 -37.65 -28.79 11.80
N ARG A 3 -37.20 -28.94 10.54
CA ARG A 3 -37.80 -28.37 9.30
C ARG A 3 -37.90 -26.84 9.34
N GLN A 4 -37.33 -26.12 8.36
CA GLN A 4 -38.05 -25.70 7.15
C GLN A 4 -37.21 -24.73 6.28
N ARG A 5 -37.07 -25.05 5.00
CA ARG A 5 -36.55 -24.20 3.92
C ARG A 5 -37.57 -23.13 3.55
N TRP A 6 -37.14 -21.91 3.22
CA TRP A 6 -37.86 -21.03 2.30
C TRP A 6 -36.88 -20.27 1.39
N ILE A 7 -37.02 -20.53 0.10
CA ILE A 7 -36.45 -19.80 -1.03
C ILE A 7 -37.49 -18.74 -1.39
N LEU A 8 -37.11 -17.47 -1.52
CA LEU A 8 -37.87 -16.48 -2.28
C LEU A 8 -36.94 -15.61 -3.10
N THR A 9 -36.86 -15.99 -4.37
CA THR A 9 -36.35 -15.25 -5.53
C THR A 9 -37.21 -14.00 -5.76
N ALA A 10 -36.59 -12.83 -5.88
CA ALA A 10 -37.25 -11.64 -6.42
C ALA A 10 -36.37 -11.04 -7.52
N ALA A 11 -36.75 -11.32 -8.76
CA ALA A 11 -36.19 -10.72 -9.95
C ALA A 11 -36.77 -9.31 -10.10
N VAL A 12 -35.91 -8.29 -10.11
CA VAL A 12 -36.30 -6.92 -10.50
C VAL A 12 -35.71 -6.64 -11.87
N LEU A 13 -36.59 -6.71 -12.86
CA LEU A 13 -36.43 -6.13 -14.20
C LEU A 13 -36.44 -4.61 -14.09
N LEU A 14 -35.34 -3.94 -14.44
CA LEU A 14 -35.32 -2.48 -14.65
C LEU A 14 -34.79 -2.14 -16.06
N SER A 15 -35.76 -1.97 -16.95
CA SER A 15 -35.89 -0.94 -18.00
C SER A 15 -34.64 -0.36 -18.67
N PHE A 16 -34.47 -0.75 -19.94
CA PHE A 16 -33.70 -0.04 -20.95
C PHE A 16 -34.35 1.33 -21.27
N GLY A 17 -33.63 2.42 -21.01
CA GLY A 17 -33.95 3.76 -21.46
C GLY A 17 -33.01 4.21 -22.58
N LEU A 18 -33.57 4.42 -23.78
CA LEU A 18 -32.89 5.00 -24.93
C LEU A 18 -32.62 6.51 -24.73
N SER A 19 -31.63 6.99 -25.50
CA SER A 19 -31.68 8.23 -26.30
C SER A 19 -30.74 9.35 -25.87
N GLY A 20 -29.91 9.82 -26.81
CA GLY A 20 -29.15 11.06 -26.67
C GLY A 20 -27.92 11.21 -27.58
N CYS A 21 -28.08 11.15 -28.91
CA CYS A 21 -27.07 11.65 -29.83
C CYS A 21 -27.04 13.18 -29.83
N ALA A 22 -25.90 13.80 -29.54
CA ALA A 22 -25.61 15.18 -29.95
C ALA A 22 -24.11 15.30 -30.26
N ALA A 23 -23.78 15.42 -31.54
CA ALA A 23 -22.45 15.72 -32.01
C ALA A 23 -22.20 17.24 -31.90
N PRO A 24 -21.10 17.70 -31.27
CA PRO A 24 -20.71 19.10 -31.35
C PRO A 24 -20.10 19.41 -32.73
N ALA A 25 -20.51 20.56 -33.27
CA ALA A 25 -20.09 21.09 -34.56
C ALA A 25 -18.59 21.40 -34.58
N THR A 26 -17.90 20.89 -35.59
CA THR A 26 -16.51 21.20 -35.88
C THR A 26 -16.40 22.62 -36.43
N ALA A 27 -15.74 23.52 -35.68
CA ALA A 27 -15.35 24.82 -36.18
C ALA A 27 -14.19 24.70 -37.19
N PRO A 28 -14.14 25.54 -38.25
CA PRO A 28 -13.02 25.55 -39.19
C PRO A 28 -11.75 26.09 -38.50
N VAL A 29 -10.71 25.28 -38.49
CA VAL A 29 -9.36 25.67 -38.04
C VAL A 29 -8.69 26.45 -39.17
N VAL A 30 -8.36 27.72 -38.91
CA VAL A 30 -7.53 28.55 -39.78
C VAL A 30 -6.06 28.20 -39.50
N PRO A 31 -5.24 27.85 -40.50
CA PRO A 31 -3.81 27.60 -40.29
C PRO A 31 -3.12 28.92 -39.92
N VAL A 32 -2.57 28.97 -38.70
CA VAL A 32 -1.68 30.05 -38.25
C VAL A 32 -0.29 29.80 -38.84
N PRO A 33 0.36 30.79 -39.48
CA PRO A 33 1.71 30.65 -39.97
C PRO A 33 2.69 30.39 -38.82
N SER A 34 3.43 29.28 -38.92
CA SER A 34 4.51 28.92 -38.00
C SER A 34 5.63 29.96 -38.10
N ALA A 35 5.87 30.69 -37.01
CA ALA A 35 7.08 31.46 -36.83
C ALA A 35 8.23 30.50 -36.48
N ASP A 36 9.34 30.60 -37.20
CA ASP A 36 10.61 29.97 -36.88
C ASP A 36 10.99 30.29 -35.42
N ALA A 37 10.88 29.30 -34.55
CA ALA A 37 11.33 29.40 -33.18
C ALA A 37 12.86 29.29 -33.16
N LEU A 38 13.51 30.39 -32.78
CA LEU A 38 14.94 30.43 -32.49
C LEU A 38 15.29 29.34 -31.46
N GLN A 39 16.23 28.50 -31.85
CA GLN A 39 16.75 27.38 -31.07
C GLN A 39 17.34 27.90 -29.74
N PRO A 40 16.85 27.45 -28.56
CA PRO A 40 17.41 27.86 -27.28
C PRO A 40 18.87 27.44 -27.18
N ALA A 41 19.72 28.34 -26.68
CA ALA A 41 21.10 28.05 -26.34
C ALA A 41 21.15 26.91 -25.30
N GLN A 42 21.86 25.83 -25.63
CA GLN A 42 22.05 24.70 -24.73
C GLN A 42 22.89 25.15 -23.52
N THR A 43 22.31 25.09 -22.33
CA THR A 43 23.03 25.21 -21.06
C THR A 43 23.98 24.02 -20.90
N PRO A 44 25.22 24.23 -20.42
CA PRO A 44 26.19 23.16 -20.23
C PRO A 44 25.67 22.13 -19.23
N GLN A 45 25.63 20.87 -19.67
CA GLN A 45 25.25 19.71 -18.85
C GLN A 45 26.25 19.56 -17.69
N PRO A 46 25.80 19.53 -16.42
CA PRO A 46 26.66 19.26 -15.28
C PRO A 46 27.33 17.91 -15.44
N SER A 47 28.66 17.88 -15.30
CA SER A 47 29.44 16.64 -15.26
C SER A 47 28.94 15.83 -14.05
N GLU A 48 28.31 14.67 -14.31
CA GLU A 48 27.90 13.73 -13.27
C GLU A 48 29.11 13.37 -12.40
N ALA A 49 29.02 13.71 -11.11
CA ALA A 49 30.00 13.26 -10.13
C ALA A 49 29.94 11.73 -10.06
N PRO A 50 31.09 11.03 -9.92
CA PRO A 50 31.12 9.58 -9.82
C PRO A 50 30.15 9.10 -8.74
N ALA A 51 29.19 8.26 -9.12
CA ALA A 51 28.24 7.66 -8.19
C ALA A 51 29.02 6.93 -7.08
N ALA A 52 28.88 7.41 -5.85
CA ALA A 52 29.47 6.77 -4.70
C ALA A 52 28.95 5.33 -4.62
N THR A 53 29.85 4.35 -4.66
CA THR A 53 29.52 2.95 -4.46
C THR A 53 28.96 2.79 -3.06
N ALA A 54 27.65 2.61 -2.93
CA ALA A 54 27.01 2.35 -1.64
C ALA A 54 27.65 1.09 -1.04
N THR A 55 28.16 1.21 0.18
CA THR A 55 28.64 0.05 0.93
C THR A 55 27.43 -0.86 1.20
N PRO A 56 27.55 -2.19 1.05
CA PRO A 56 26.44 -3.11 1.35
C PRO A 56 25.95 -2.87 2.77
N SER A 57 24.68 -2.49 2.92
CA SER A 57 24.04 -2.41 4.23
C SER A 57 24.04 -3.81 4.85
N ALA A 58 24.43 -3.91 6.11
CA ALA A 58 24.41 -5.19 6.81
C ALA A 58 22.99 -5.77 6.80
N ALA A 59 22.87 -7.10 6.70
CA ALA A 59 21.58 -7.75 6.79
C ALA A 59 20.93 -7.45 8.17
N PRO A 60 19.61 -7.21 8.21
CA PRO A 60 18.94 -6.90 9.46
C PRO A 60 18.98 -8.10 10.42
N THR A 61 19.07 -7.82 11.71
CA THR A 61 19.08 -8.83 12.78
C THR A 61 17.66 -9.30 13.07
N LEU A 62 17.42 -10.62 13.03
CA LEU A 62 16.12 -11.17 13.35
C LEU A 62 15.85 -11.09 14.86
N VAL A 63 14.72 -10.51 15.26
CA VAL A 63 14.24 -10.44 16.66
C VAL A 63 13.26 -11.56 16.98
N ASP A 64 13.05 -11.83 18.27
CA ASP A 64 12.07 -12.81 18.72
C ASP A 64 10.64 -12.25 18.52
N PRO A 65 9.78 -12.91 17.71
CA PRO A 65 8.40 -12.45 17.52
C PRO A 65 7.57 -12.45 18.80
N ALA A 66 7.92 -13.25 19.82
CA ALA A 66 7.21 -13.28 21.09
C ALA A 66 7.24 -11.94 21.84
N ASP A 67 8.29 -11.13 21.63
CA ASP A 67 8.44 -9.79 22.23
C ASP A 67 7.48 -8.76 21.61
N PHE A 68 6.82 -9.10 20.50
CA PHE A 68 5.95 -8.24 19.72
C PHE A 68 4.52 -8.82 19.60
N ALA A 69 4.17 -9.78 20.44
CA ALA A 69 2.83 -10.35 20.45
C ALA A 69 1.76 -9.27 20.74
N PRO A 70 0.64 -9.24 20.00
CA PRO A 70 -0.50 -8.40 20.33
C PRO A 70 -1.03 -8.69 21.73
N VAL A 71 -1.50 -7.66 22.44
CA VAL A 71 -2.03 -7.79 23.80
C VAL A 71 -3.53 -8.08 23.78
N ASP A 72 -4.25 -7.40 22.91
CA ASP A 72 -5.71 -7.34 22.93
C ASP A 72 -6.35 -8.07 21.74
N PHE A 73 -5.70 -8.09 20.56
CA PHE A 73 -6.34 -8.57 19.34
C PHE A 73 -5.47 -9.45 18.43
N GLY A 74 -5.99 -10.63 18.12
CA GLY A 74 -5.45 -11.55 17.12
C GLY A 74 -4.27 -12.38 17.61
N THR A 75 -3.73 -13.20 16.70
CA THR A 75 -2.49 -13.94 16.91
C THR A 75 -1.50 -13.46 15.85
N GLY A 76 -0.29 -13.09 16.24
CA GLY A 76 0.63 -12.46 15.30
C GLY A 76 1.74 -11.68 15.96
N VAL A 77 2.21 -10.67 15.24
CA VAL A 77 3.12 -9.64 15.75
C VAL A 77 2.60 -8.25 15.37
N VAL A 78 2.78 -7.28 16.27
CA VAL A 78 2.49 -5.87 16.05
C VAL A 78 3.66 -5.02 16.52
N PHE A 79 3.99 -3.99 15.77
CA PHE A 79 5.12 -3.12 16.07
C PHE A 79 4.92 -1.74 15.45
N THR A 80 5.67 -0.76 15.92
CA THR A 80 5.79 0.54 15.24
C THR A 80 7.18 0.71 14.63
N SER A 81 7.34 1.66 13.69
CA SER A 81 8.67 2.18 13.38
C SER A 81 9.29 2.88 14.61
N PRO A 82 10.61 3.12 14.65
CA PRO A 82 11.25 3.89 15.72
C PRO A 82 10.71 5.32 15.88
N SER A 83 10.32 5.97 14.77
CA SER A 83 9.66 7.28 14.80
C SER A 83 8.19 7.21 15.23
N ARG A 84 7.62 6.00 15.33
CA ARG A 84 6.20 5.72 15.54
C ARG A 84 5.26 6.26 14.47
N ASN A 85 5.77 6.74 13.34
CA ASN A 85 4.96 7.18 12.21
C ASN A 85 4.32 6.00 11.44
N LEU A 86 4.88 4.80 11.58
CA LEU A 86 4.36 3.58 10.97
C LEU A 86 3.85 2.64 12.05
N ALA A 87 2.63 2.16 11.90
CA ALA A 87 2.01 1.15 12.75
C ALA A 87 1.78 -0.11 11.92
N CYS A 88 2.54 -1.16 12.22
CA CYS A 88 2.62 -2.37 11.40
C CYS A 88 2.15 -3.61 12.15
N GLY A 89 1.84 -4.66 11.39
CA GLY A 89 1.58 -5.97 11.95
C GLY A 89 1.57 -7.10 10.92
N ILE A 90 1.66 -8.32 11.43
CA ILE A 90 1.42 -9.58 10.72
C ILE A 90 0.46 -10.38 11.60
N LEU A 91 -0.81 -10.46 11.22
CA LEU A 91 -1.90 -11.00 12.03
C LEU A 91 -2.60 -12.15 11.32
N THR A 92 -2.86 -13.25 12.02
CA THR A 92 -3.78 -14.30 11.56
C THR A 92 -5.13 -14.14 12.25
N LEU A 93 -6.20 -13.92 11.48
CA LEU A 93 -7.54 -13.67 12.01
C LEU A 93 -8.27 -14.97 12.43
N ASP A 94 -7.94 -16.11 11.80
CA ASP A 94 -8.63 -17.40 12.03
C ASP A 94 -7.66 -18.56 12.40
N ASN A 95 -6.45 -18.24 12.85
CA ASN A 95 -5.33 -19.19 13.01
C ASN A 95 -4.95 -19.94 11.70
N ASP A 96 -5.38 -19.44 10.56
CA ASP A 96 -4.93 -19.90 9.25
C ASP A 96 -3.70 -19.09 8.82
N PRO A 97 -2.50 -19.69 8.81
CA PRO A 97 -1.28 -19.00 8.40
C PRO A 97 -1.31 -18.59 6.92
N GLY A 98 -2.10 -19.26 6.07
CA GLY A 98 -2.23 -18.91 4.65
C GLY A 98 -3.02 -17.62 4.41
N ASN A 99 -3.74 -17.13 5.42
CA ASN A 99 -4.57 -15.92 5.38
C ASN A 99 -4.08 -14.84 6.36
N ALA A 100 -2.77 -14.82 6.65
CA ALA A 100 -2.20 -13.76 7.46
C ALA A 100 -2.38 -12.40 6.76
N VAL A 101 -2.95 -11.42 7.45
CA VAL A 101 -3.00 -10.03 7.01
C VAL A 101 -1.72 -9.34 7.50
N TRP A 102 -0.99 -8.71 6.59
CA TRP A 102 0.25 -8.04 6.92
C TRP A 102 0.34 -6.68 6.23
N GLY A 103 0.90 -5.71 6.93
CA GLY A 103 0.90 -4.34 6.43
C GLY A 103 1.35 -3.32 7.45
N CYS A 104 1.27 -2.06 7.05
CA CYS A 104 1.54 -0.90 7.88
C CYS A 104 0.52 0.21 7.57
N ALA A 105 -0.02 0.86 8.61
CA ALA A 105 -0.58 2.20 8.52
C ALA A 105 0.54 3.26 8.57
N ILE A 106 0.26 4.43 8.00
CA ILE A 106 1.11 5.63 8.09
C ILE A 106 0.25 6.86 8.40
N ASP A 107 0.72 7.68 9.34
CA ASP A 107 0.07 8.94 9.70
C ASP A 107 0.58 10.11 8.84
N ASP A 108 1.87 10.43 8.96
CA ASP A 108 2.52 11.53 8.23
C ASP A 108 3.21 11.00 6.96
N LYS A 109 2.83 11.56 5.80
CA LYS A 109 3.37 11.18 4.49
C LYS A 109 3.49 12.36 3.53
N GLN A 110 4.41 12.27 2.58
CA GLN A 110 4.68 13.28 1.55
C GLN A 110 4.28 12.83 0.13
N TRP A 111 3.58 11.71 0.04
CA TRP A 111 3.15 11.08 -1.20
C TRP A 111 1.66 10.75 -1.13
N GLU A 112 1.06 10.50 -2.28
CA GLU A 112 -0.30 9.98 -2.40
C GLU A 112 -0.31 8.84 -3.43
N PHE A 113 -1.19 7.86 -3.24
CA PHE A 113 -1.40 6.84 -4.25
C PHE A 113 -2.19 7.41 -5.44
N PRO A 114 -1.97 6.90 -6.66
CA PRO A 114 -2.82 7.22 -7.80
C PRO A 114 -4.30 6.93 -7.51
N THR A 115 -5.19 7.83 -7.94
CA THR A 115 -6.64 7.70 -7.76
C THR A 115 -7.44 8.19 -8.97
N ALA A 116 -6.76 8.55 -10.07
CA ALA A 116 -7.36 9.30 -11.17
C ALA A 116 -7.93 8.40 -12.28
N GLN A 117 -7.39 7.19 -12.43
CA GLN A 117 -7.75 6.27 -13.51
C GLN A 117 -8.47 5.02 -12.97
N PRO A 118 -9.40 4.41 -13.73
CA PRO A 118 -10.12 3.21 -13.30
C PRO A 118 -9.24 2.02 -12.89
N GLU A 119 -8.02 1.94 -13.41
CA GLU A 119 -7.01 0.94 -13.02
C GLU A 119 -6.32 1.21 -11.68
N ASP A 120 -6.41 2.43 -11.15
CA ASP A 120 -5.84 2.78 -9.87
C ASP A 120 -6.60 2.08 -8.73
N TYR A 121 -5.90 1.43 -7.80
CA TYR A 121 -6.53 0.68 -6.71
C TYR A 121 -7.48 1.53 -5.85
N CYS A 122 -7.15 2.82 -5.71
CA CYS A 122 -7.92 3.79 -4.94
C CYS A 122 -8.96 4.56 -5.79
N PHE A 123 -9.16 4.21 -7.06
CA PHE A 123 -10.16 4.85 -7.91
C PHE A 123 -11.58 4.69 -7.35
N ASP A 124 -12.32 5.80 -7.27
CA ASP A 124 -13.70 5.86 -6.77
C ASP A 124 -13.89 5.22 -5.38
N ALA A 125 -12.84 5.20 -4.56
CA ALA A 125 -12.91 4.65 -3.21
C ALA A 125 -13.86 5.48 -2.34
N GLN A 126 -14.93 4.84 -1.83
CA GLN A 126 -15.92 5.48 -0.96
C GLN A 126 -15.40 5.76 0.46
N VAL A 127 -14.25 5.19 0.81
CA VAL A 127 -13.53 5.39 2.07
C VAL A 127 -12.13 5.92 1.79
N PRO A 128 -11.51 6.66 2.73
CA PRO A 128 -10.13 7.12 2.57
C PRO A 128 -9.20 5.96 2.22
N CYS A 129 -8.37 6.16 1.19
CA CYS A 129 -7.44 5.17 0.63
C CYS A 129 -6.03 5.74 0.64
N GLY A 130 -5.03 4.90 0.84
CA GLY A 130 -3.62 5.30 0.83
C GLY A 130 -3.06 5.78 2.17
N HIS A 131 -3.65 5.33 3.28
CA HIS A 131 -3.10 5.53 4.64
C HIS A 131 -2.20 4.37 5.08
N GLY A 132 -1.55 3.70 4.14
CA GLY A 132 -0.74 2.53 4.40
C GLY A 132 -0.70 1.58 3.21
N ILE A 133 -0.05 0.45 3.40
CA ILE A 133 0.00 -0.68 2.47
C ILE A 133 -0.29 -1.97 3.24
N GLU A 134 -1.07 -2.87 2.66
CA GLU A 134 -1.31 -4.21 3.21
C GLU A 134 -1.40 -5.27 2.12
N ALA A 135 -1.36 -6.53 2.55
CA ALA A 135 -1.64 -7.72 1.77
C ALA A 135 -2.25 -8.81 2.66
N VAL A 136 -2.88 -9.80 2.01
CA VAL A 136 -3.38 -11.01 2.64
C VAL A 136 -2.65 -12.21 2.07
N GLY A 137 -2.12 -13.07 2.93
CA GLY A 137 -1.38 -14.27 2.55
C GLY A 137 -0.25 -13.94 1.58
N SER A 138 -0.29 -14.59 0.42
CA SER A 138 0.69 -14.43 -0.65
C SER A 138 0.27 -13.45 -1.75
N GLU A 139 -0.77 -12.63 -1.56
CA GLU A 139 -1.25 -11.69 -2.57
C GLU A 139 -0.31 -10.49 -2.74
N GLN A 140 -0.45 -9.78 -3.87
CA GLN A 140 0.27 -8.54 -4.13
C GLN A 140 -0.20 -7.44 -3.16
N PRO A 141 0.71 -6.73 -2.47
CA PRO A 141 0.32 -5.61 -1.64
C PRO A 141 -0.41 -4.51 -2.40
N HIS A 142 -1.29 -3.81 -1.67
CA HIS A 142 -2.07 -2.71 -2.19
C HIS A 142 -2.22 -1.59 -1.16
N PRO A 143 -2.59 -0.37 -1.59
CA PRO A 143 -2.91 0.71 -0.68
C PRO A 143 -4.02 0.30 0.31
N ARG A 144 -3.87 0.70 1.58
CA ARG A 144 -4.89 0.48 2.60
C ARG A 144 -6.06 1.44 2.43
N LYS A 145 -7.28 0.91 2.52
CA LYS A 145 -8.54 1.61 2.68
C LYS A 145 -8.88 1.66 4.17
N ARG A 146 -9.49 2.75 4.65
CA ARG A 146 -9.83 2.92 6.09
C ARG A 146 -10.88 1.92 6.62
N GLY A 147 -11.42 1.06 5.76
CA GLY A 147 -12.29 -0.06 6.15
C GLY A 147 -11.53 -1.38 6.35
N ASP A 148 -10.23 -1.40 6.07
CA ASP A 148 -9.38 -2.59 6.16
C ASP A 148 -9.00 -2.90 7.62
N VAL A 149 -8.36 -4.05 7.84
CA VAL A 149 -8.04 -4.57 9.18
C VAL A 149 -7.09 -3.64 9.89
N ALA A 150 -7.51 -3.01 10.99
CA ALA A 150 -6.63 -2.20 11.82
C ALA A 150 -5.63 -3.07 12.62
N PHE A 151 -4.37 -2.66 12.69
CA PHE A 151 -3.38 -3.28 13.57
C PHE A 151 -3.45 -2.68 14.97
N GLU A 152 -3.18 -3.47 16.02
CA GLU A 152 -3.14 -2.98 17.41
C GLU A 152 -2.15 -1.82 17.60
N SER A 153 -1.07 -1.83 16.82
CA SER A 153 -0.08 -0.77 16.77
C SER A 153 -0.63 0.60 16.37
N GLU A 154 -1.81 0.68 15.76
CA GLU A 154 -2.46 1.94 15.36
C GLU A 154 -3.10 2.68 16.55
N TYR A 155 -3.44 1.98 17.64
CA TYR A 155 -4.18 2.56 18.76
C TYR A 155 -3.55 2.30 20.14
N SER A 156 -2.47 1.51 20.20
CA SER A 156 -1.76 1.20 21.44
C SER A 156 -0.45 1.98 21.58
N GLU A 157 -0.38 2.84 22.60
CA GLU A 157 0.85 3.56 22.94
C GLU A 157 1.94 2.64 23.52
N SER A 158 1.55 1.45 24.00
CA SER A 158 2.47 0.44 24.53
C SER A 158 3.08 -0.48 23.47
N THR A 159 2.67 -0.37 22.21
CA THR A 159 3.27 -1.18 21.14
C THR A 159 4.77 -0.88 21.02
N VAL A 160 5.55 -1.97 21.02
CA VAL A 160 7.01 -1.93 20.93
C VAL A 160 7.45 -1.46 19.54
N ALA A 161 8.45 -0.58 19.50
CA ALA A 161 9.06 -0.16 18.25
C ALA A 161 10.08 -1.21 17.78
N LEU A 162 10.02 -1.60 16.50
CA LEU A 162 11.04 -2.44 15.87
C LEU A 162 12.29 -1.57 15.56
N PRO A 163 13.46 -1.84 16.17
CA PRO A 163 14.63 -0.98 15.97
C PRO A 163 15.17 -1.02 14.53
N VAL A 164 15.73 0.10 14.06
CA VAL A 164 16.47 0.14 12.80
C VAL A 164 17.59 -0.90 12.79
N GLY A 165 17.75 -1.60 11.66
CA GLY A 165 18.68 -2.71 11.51
C GLY A 165 18.14 -4.03 12.05
N SER A 166 16.87 -4.08 12.45
CA SER A 166 16.19 -5.30 12.90
C SER A 166 15.15 -5.77 11.89
N ALA A 167 14.85 -7.06 11.92
CA ALA A 167 13.74 -7.65 11.19
C ALA A 167 12.94 -8.57 12.11
N ILE A 168 11.65 -8.68 11.82
CA ILE A 168 10.73 -9.60 12.50
C ILE A 168 10.09 -10.49 11.44
N ALA A 169 10.00 -11.79 11.74
CA ALA A 169 9.36 -12.76 10.88
C ALA A 169 8.21 -13.42 11.63
N TYR A 170 7.09 -13.61 10.93
CA TYR A 170 5.94 -14.36 11.42
C TYR A 170 5.26 -15.08 10.26
N GLY A 171 5.20 -16.41 10.33
CA GLY A 171 4.80 -17.23 9.19
C GLY A 171 5.73 -17.03 7.99
N ASP A 172 5.14 -16.83 6.81
CA ASP A 172 5.86 -16.62 5.55
C ASP A 172 6.18 -15.14 5.26
N VAL A 173 5.92 -14.23 6.21
CA VAL A 173 6.15 -12.79 6.06
C VAL A 173 7.32 -12.34 6.93
N ILE A 174 8.20 -11.51 6.34
CA ILE A 174 9.29 -10.84 7.03
C ILE A 174 9.16 -9.33 6.86
N CYS A 175 9.25 -8.59 7.95
CA CYS A 175 9.31 -7.13 7.95
C CYS A 175 10.66 -6.65 8.52
N ALA A 176 11.35 -5.78 7.81
CA ALA A 176 12.63 -5.20 8.22
C ALA A 176 12.48 -3.69 8.45
N SER A 177 13.09 -3.20 9.52
CA SER A 177 13.25 -1.77 9.79
C SER A 177 14.63 -1.30 9.36
N THR A 178 14.67 -0.28 8.51
CA THR A 178 15.89 0.35 8.02
C THR A 178 15.78 1.87 8.17
N ASP A 179 16.88 2.59 7.94
CA ASP A 179 16.84 4.06 7.87
C ASP A 179 15.92 4.59 6.76
N ALA A 180 15.63 3.76 5.73
CA ALA A 180 14.76 4.13 4.62
C ALA A 180 13.26 3.91 4.90
N GLY A 181 12.91 3.21 5.98
CA GLY A 181 11.52 2.85 6.31
C GLY A 181 11.35 1.40 6.77
N ILE A 182 10.10 0.93 6.70
CA ILE A 182 9.75 -0.48 6.90
C ILE A 182 9.56 -1.15 5.54
N SER A 183 10.22 -2.29 5.33
CA SER A 183 9.96 -3.16 4.18
C SER A 183 9.38 -4.47 4.66
N CYS A 184 8.24 -4.89 4.11
CA CYS A 184 7.62 -6.19 4.40
C CYS A 184 7.53 -7.03 3.13
N ALA A 185 7.74 -8.33 3.24
CA ALA A 185 7.78 -9.24 2.11
C ALA A 185 7.22 -10.61 2.46
N HIS A 186 6.43 -11.18 1.55
CA HIS A 186 6.05 -12.58 1.58
C HIS A 186 7.15 -13.42 0.91
N THR A 187 7.79 -14.29 1.69
CA THR A 187 9.02 -14.99 1.33
C THR A 187 8.87 -15.98 0.17
N GLN A 188 7.66 -16.50 -0.06
CA GLN A 188 7.44 -17.49 -1.12
C GLN A 188 7.03 -16.88 -2.47
N SER A 189 6.21 -15.82 -2.46
CA SER A 189 5.74 -15.18 -3.69
C SER A 189 6.70 -14.10 -4.19
N GLY A 190 7.54 -13.56 -3.29
CA GLY A 190 8.40 -12.42 -3.60
C GLY A 190 7.66 -11.09 -3.63
N HIS A 191 6.37 -11.06 -3.29
CA HIS A 191 5.61 -9.81 -3.18
C HIS A 191 5.95 -9.08 -1.89
N GLY A 192 6.00 -7.76 -1.95
CA GLY A 192 6.44 -6.93 -0.86
C GLY A 192 6.12 -5.45 -1.06
N PHE A 193 6.50 -4.68 -0.06
CA PHE A 193 6.47 -3.24 -0.13
C PHE A 193 7.57 -2.62 0.72
N THR A 194 7.87 -1.36 0.43
CA THR A 194 8.67 -0.47 1.27
C THR A 194 7.86 0.80 1.55
N LEU A 195 7.72 1.15 2.83
CA LEU A 195 6.92 2.27 3.28
C LEU A 195 7.70 3.19 4.23
N SER A 196 7.62 4.49 3.97
CA SER A 196 8.14 5.55 4.82
C SER A 196 7.40 6.86 4.56
N GLU A 197 7.77 7.93 5.25
CA GLU A 197 7.21 9.27 5.02
C GLU A 197 7.39 9.72 3.57
N THR A 198 8.46 9.30 2.90
CA THR A 198 8.84 9.76 1.55
C THR A 198 8.73 8.68 0.46
N ALA A 199 8.35 7.44 0.80
CA ALA A 199 8.27 6.34 -0.16
C ALA A 199 7.10 5.37 0.13
N ASN A 200 6.51 4.81 -0.94
CA ASN A 200 5.38 3.87 -0.92
C ASN A 200 5.48 2.83 -2.04
N GLU A 201 6.62 2.15 -2.14
CA GLU A 201 6.89 1.21 -3.22
C GLU A 201 6.25 -0.15 -2.97
N ILE A 202 5.60 -0.72 -3.99
CA ILE A 202 5.01 -2.06 -3.99
C ILE A 202 5.73 -2.88 -5.06
N TRP A 203 6.09 -4.13 -4.76
CA TRP A 203 6.88 -5.01 -5.63
C TRP A 203 6.49 -6.49 -5.50
#